data_AF-R6EF39-F1
#
_entry.id   AF-R6EF39-F1
#
_cell.length_a   1.000
_cell.length_b   1.000
_cell.length_c   1.000
_cell.angle_alpha   90.00
_cell.angle_beta   90.00
_cell.angle_gamma   90.00
#
_symmetry.space_group_name_H-M   'P 1'
#
loop_
_entity.id
_entity.type
_entity.pdbx_description
1 polymer ?
#
loop_
_entity_poly.entity_id
_entity_poly.type
_entity_poly.pdbx_seq_one_letter_code
_entity_poly.pdbx_strand_id
1 'polypeptide(L)'
;MNMTPKLLGVFTQIYGSNDAMDFGKAALVAVVGFITVIVILAIIALFIKAIAAIFDKTSETAKAPAATTPAAPAAPAAQPAQPGVELVGVDEPTAAVIMAIVSHQSGISLDRLAFKSIKLSEDK
;
A
#
# COMPACT_ATOMS: atom_id res chain seq x y z
N MET A 1 -26.65 -24.30 -34.60
CA MET A 1 -25.91 -25.36 -33.90
C MET A 1 -24.93 -24.69 -32.94
N ASN A 2 -25.39 -24.44 -31.71
CA ASN A 2 -24.74 -23.61 -30.70
C ASN A 2 -23.61 -24.36 -29.99
N MET A 3 -22.41 -24.33 -30.56
CA MET A 3 -21.22 -24.72 -29.81
C MET A 3 -20.87 -23.62 -28.81
N THR A 4 -21.18 -23.83 -27.52
CA THR A 4 -20.29 -23.61 -26.37
C THR A 4 -21.01 -23.92 -25.04
N PRO A 5 -20.73 -25.09 -24.42
CA PRO A 5 -20.98 -25.31 -22.99
C PRO A 5 -19.69 -25.53 -22.17
N LYS A 6 -18.50 -25.24 -22.72
CA LYS A 6 -17.22 -25.62 -22.09
C LYS A 6 -16.71 -24.70 -20.98
N LEU A 7 -17.06 -23.41 -20.98
CA LEU A 7 -16.64 -22.51 -19.88
C LEU A 7 -17.40 -22.80 -18.58
N LEU A 8 -18.71 -23.05 -18.65
CA LEU A 8 -19.52 -23.35 -17.47
C LEU A 8 -19.06 -24.65 -16.76
N GLY A 9 -18.63 -25.65 -17.53
CA GLY A 9 -18.11 -26.91 -16.98
C GLY A 9 -16.76 -26.75 -16.26
N VAL A 10 -15.89 -25.85 -16.73
CA VAL A 10 -14.58 -25.61 -16.09
C VAL A 10 -14.74 -24.94 -14.74
N PHE A 11 -15.65 -23.97 -14.61
CA PHE A 11 -15.92 -23.35 -13.31
C PHE A 11 -16.56 -24.34 -12.31
N THR A 12 -17.49 -25.19 -12.75
CA THR A 12 -18.03 -26.29 -11.93
C THR A 12 -16.96 -27.31 -11.53
N GLN A 13 -16.00 -27.61 -12.40
CA GLN A 13 -14.92 -28.58 -12.13
C GLN A 13 -13.83 -28.01 -11.21
N ILE A 14 -13.55 -26.71 -11.30
CA ILE A 14 -12.59 -26.00 -10.44
C ILE A 14 -13.18 -25.77 -9.04
N TYR A 15 -14.47 -25.42 -8.95
CA TYR A 15 -15.14 -25.23 -7.67
C TYR A 15 -15.59 -26.54 -7.01
N GLY A 16 -15.59 -27.65 -7.75
CA GLY A 16 -16.06 -28.94 -7.28
C GLY A 16 -17.57 -28.94 -7.03
N SER A 17 -18.23 -30.05 -7.31
CA SER A 17 -19.52 -30.29 -6.66
C SER A 17 -19.29 -30.18 -5.15
N ASN A 18 -19.98 -29.25 -4.48
CA ASN A 18 -20.03 -29.10 -3.03
C ASN A 18 -20.74 -30.29 -2.36
N ASP A 19 -20.48 -31.52 -2.83
CA ASP A 19 -20.94 -32.74 -2.21
C ASP A 19 -20.31 -32.78 -0.82
N ALA A 20 -21.09 -32.27 0.14
CA ALA A 20 -20.79 -31.95 1.52
C ALA A 20 -19.30 -31.69 1.80
N MET A 21 -18.90 -30.42 1.91
CA MET A 21 -17.65 -30.05 2.57
C MET A 21 -17.78 -30.48 4.04
N ASP A 22 -17.44 -31.74 4.32
CA ASP A 22 -17.58 -32.35 5.63
C ASP A 22 -16.85 -31.48 6.65
N PHE A 23 -17.44 -31.31 7.83
CA PHE A 23 -16.93 -30.38 8.84
C PHE A 23 -15.44 -30.60 9.12
N GLY A 24 -14.97 -31.86 9.10
CA GLY A 24 -13.55 -32.18 9.26
C GLY A 24 -12.67 -31.67 8.12
N LYS A 25 -13.16 -31.68 6.89
CA LYS A 25 -12.46 -31.15 5.71
C LYS A 25 -12.44 -29.63 5.71
N ALA A 26 -13.57 -29.00 6.06
CA ALA A 26 -13.63 -27.54 6.21
C ALA A 26 -12.69 -27.04 7.32
N ALA A 27 -12.68 -27.72 8.47
CA ALA A 27 -11.76 -27.42 9.56
C ALA A 27 -10.29 -27.58 9.15
N LEU A 28 -9.95 -28.65 8.42
CA LEU A 28 -8.58 -28.87 7.93
C LEU A 28 -8.16 -27.79 6.91
N VAL A 29 -9.05 -27.41 5.98
CA VAL A 29 -8.80 -26.32 5.04
C VAL A 29 -8.60 -24.99 5.77
N ALA A 30 -9.40 -24.70 6.80
CA ALA A 30 -9.26 -23.50 7.61
C ALA A 30 -7.93 -23.47 8.37
N VAL A 31 -7.51 -24.58 8.98
CA VAL A 31 -6.22 -24.69 9.66
C VAL A 31 -5.07 -24.52 8.66
N VAL A 32 -5.12 -25.19 7.51
CA VAL A 32 -4.10 -25.05 6.46
C VAL A 32 -4.03 -23.62 5.93
N GLY A 33 -5.18 -22.96 5.71
CA GLY A 33 -5.24 -21.55 5.33
C GLY A 33 -4.63 -20.64 6.37
N PHE A 34 -4.96 -20.85 7.66
CA PHE A 34 -4.40 -20.07 8.76
C PHE A 34 -2.88 -20.22 8.86
N ILE A 35 -2.37 -21.47 8.77
CA ILE A 35 -0.92 -21.73 8.76
C ILE A 35 -0.27 -21.07 7.55
N THR A 36 -0.89 -21.13 6.37
CA THR A 36 -0.36 -20.50 5.15
C THR A 36 -0.22 -18.99 5.32
N VAL A 37 -1.21 -18.31 5.91
CA VAL A 37 -1.14 -16.87 6.21
C VAL A 37 -0.01 -16.57 7.20
N ILE A 38 0.12 -17.36 8.27
CA ILE A 38 1.21 -17.20 9.25
C ILE A 38 2.58 -17.35 8.58
N VAL A 39 2.74 -18.34 7.70
CA VAL A 39 4.01 -18.57 6.96
C VAL A 39 4.34 -17.39 6.05
N ILE A 40 3.36 -16.87 5.30
CA ILE A 40 3.56 -15.70 4.43
C ILE A 40 3.96 -14.47 5.25
N LEU A 41 3.27 -14.22 6.37
CA LEU A 41 3.58 -13.13 7.29
C LEU A 41 4.98 -13.28 7.89
N ALA A 42 5.39 -14.50 8.26
CA ALA A 42 6.72 -14.79 8.79
C ALA A 42 7.81 -14.55 7.75
N ILE A 43 7.59 -14.93 6.49
CA ILE A 43 8.53 -14.67 5.39
C ILE A 43 8.71 -13.16 5.18
N ILE A 44 7.62 -12.40 5.14
CA ILE A 44 7.67 -10.93 5.01
C ILE A 44 8.41 -10.31 6.20
N ALA A 45 8.09 -10.72 7.43
CA ALA A 45 8.76 -10.24 8.63
C ALA A 45 10.26 -10.56 8.65
N LEU A 46 10.65 -11.76 8.20
CA LEU A 46 12.06 -12.16 8.09
C LEU A 46 12.80 -11.30 7.07
N PHE A 47 12.16 -10.97 5.95
CA PHE A 47 12.74 -10.11 4.92
C PHE A 47 12.99 -8.68 5.44
N ILE A 48 11.99 -8.10 6.14
CA ILE A 48 12.15 -6.79 6.79
C ILE A 48 13.26 -6.84 7.85
N LYS A 49 13.31 -7.90 8.66
CA LYS A 49 14.32 -8.07 9.70
C LYS A 49 15.74 -8.26 9.13
N ALA A 50 15.88 -8.90 7.97
CA ALA A 50 17.16 -9.03 7.27
C ALA A 50 17.66 -7.65 6.78
N ILE A 51 16.77 -6.85 6.19
CA ILE A 51 17.10 -5.48 5.76
C ILE A 51 17.42 -4.60 6.98
N ALA A 52 16.60 -4.68 8.04
CA ALA A 52 16.83 -3.96 9.28
C ALA A 52 18.17 -4.35 9.92
N ALA A 53 18.56 -5.63 9.94
CA ALA A 53 19.84 -6.08 10.48
C ALA A 53 21.05 -5.57 9.70
N ILE A 54 20.92 -5.37 8.38
CA ILE A 54 21.95 -4.74 7.55
C ILE A 54 22.05 -3.24 7.88
N PHE A 55 20.91 -2.58 8.12
CA PHE A 55 20.84 -1.18 8.56
C PHE A 55 21.37 -0.97 9.99
N ASP A 56 21.10 -1.91 10.91
CA ASP A 56 21.60 -1.91 12.28
C ASP A 56 23.13 -2.04 12.30
N LYS A 57 23.70 -2.89 11.44
CA LYS A 57 25.15 -3.03 11.29
C LYS A 57 25.84 -1.78 10.73
N THR A 58 25.14 -0.86 10.08
CA THR A 58 25.70 0.44 9.66
C THR A 58 25.40 1.57 10.65
N SER A 59 24.67 1.29 11.74
CA SER A 59 24.28 2.29 12.74
C SER A 59 24.50 1.77 14.16
N GLU A 60 25.72 1.31 14.46
CA GLU A 60 26.18 1.14 15.84
C GLU A 60 26.34 2.52 16.51
N THR A 61 25.20 3.13 16.84
CA THR A 61 24.98 4.12 17.91
C THR A 61 23.54 4.60 17.78
N ALA A 62 22.64 4.04 18.59
CA ALA A 62 21.61 4.76 19.36
C ALA A 62 20.55 3.77 19.90
N LYS A 63 20.88 3.15 21.03
CA LYS A 63 20.05 2.93 22.22
C LYS A 63 18.51 2.97 22.03
N ALA A 64 17.88 1.82 22.30
CA ALA A 64 16.46 1.71 22.63
C ALA A 64 16.01 2.72 23.70
N PRO A 65 14.71 3.09 23.69
CA PRO A 65 13.86 2.52 24.74
C PRO A 65 12.50 2.02 24.26
N ALA A 66 12.10 0.88 24.82
CA ALA A 66 10.72 0.46 24.98
C ALA A 66 9.97 1.42 25.92
N ALA A 67 8.74 1.78 25.57
CA ALA A 67 7.61 1.92 26.51
C ALA A 67 6.34 2.34 25.74
N THR A 68 5.42 1.40 25.62
CA THR A 68 4.01 1.63 25.27
C THR A 68 3.38 2.58 26.30
N THR A 69 2.75 3.68 25.85
CA THR A 69 1.88 4.52 26.69
C THR A 69 0.51 4.66 26.02
N PRO A 70 -0.61 4.67 26.78
CA PRO A 70 -1.96 4.37 26.30
C PRO A 70 -2.57 5.36 25.29
N ALA A 71 -3.44 4.82 24.43
CA ALA A 71 -4.27 5.57 23.49
C ALA A 71 -5.14 6.63 24.19
N ALA A 72 -5.01 7.88 23.75
CA ALA A 72 -5.82 9.04 24.09
C ALA A 72 -6.15 9.82 22.80
N PRO A 73 -7.26 10.60 22.79
CA PRO A 73 -8.16 10.79 21.66
C PRO A 73 -7.54 11.33 20.37
N ALA A 74 -8.05 10.85 19.23
CA ALA A 74 -7.69 11.29 17.89
C ALA A 74 -7.87 12.81 17.73
N ALA A 75 -6.78 13.55 17.89
CA ALA A 75 -6.65 14.91 17.39
C ALA A 75 -6.74 14.88 15.85
N PRO A 76 -7.30 15.91 15.19
CA PRO A 76 -7.30 16.01 13.74
C PRO A 76 -5.87 15.79 13.24
N ALA A 77 -5.67 14.76 12.42
CA ALA A 77 -4.38 14.43 11.88
C ALA A 77 -3.76 15.69 11.26
N ALA A 78 -2.65 16.15 11.82
CA ALA A 78 -1.84 17.19 11.22
C ALA A 78 -1.53 16.73 9.79
N GLN A 79 -2.05 17.48 8.83
CA GLN A 79 -1.84 17.21 7.41
C GLN A 79 -0.33 17.15 7.16
N PRO A 80 0.19 16.12 6.46
CA PRO A 80 1.60 16.01 6.19
C PRO A 80 2.11 17.31 5.57
N ALA A 81 3.15 17.91 6.15
CA ALA A 81 3.86 19.01 5.53
C ALA A 81 4.38 18.50 4.19
N GLN A 82 3.78 18.98 3.10
CA GLN A 82 4.17 18.62 1.75
C GLN A 82 5.65 18.95 1.56
N PRO A 83 6.46 18.04 0.98
CA PRO A 83 7.85 18.35 0.68
C PRO A 83 7.89 19.61 -0.20
N GLY A 84 8.74 20.57 0.17
CA GLY A 84 8.86 21.85 -0.53
C GLY A 84 9.10 21.65 -2.02
N VAL A 85 8.29 22.33 -2.85
CA VAL A 85 8.35 22.22 -4.30
C VAL A 85 9.43 23.14 -4.83
N GLU A 86 10.31 22.64 -5.70
CA GLU A 86 11.35 23.46 -6.32
C GLU A 86 10.74 24.33 -7.43
N LEU A 87 10.62 25.64 -7.17
CA LEU A 87 10.10 26.61 -8.12
C LEU A 87 11.26 27.28 -8.86
N VAL A 88 11.30 27.13 -10.19
CA VAL A 88 12.31 27.76 -11.05
C VAL A 88 11.62 28.75 -11.98
N GLY A 89 11.77 30.04 -11.68
CA GLY A 89 11.17 31.12 -12.46
C GLY A 89 9.65 31.25 -12.32
N VAL A 90 9.05 30.68 -11.27
CA VAL A 90 7.61 30.72 -10.99
C VAL A 90 7.39 31.16 -9.54
N ASP A 91 6.43 32.05 -9.33
CA ASP A 91 6.03 32.52 -8.00
C ASP A 91 5.15 31.48 -7.27
N GLU A 92 5.16 31.55 -5.94
CA GLU A 92 4.40 30.63 -5.09
C GLU A 92 2.88 30.62 -5.36
N PRO A 93 2.17 31.76 -5.52
CA PRO A 93 0.74 31.72 -5.82
C PRO A 93 0.45 31.10 -7.20
N THR A 94 1.27 31.36 -8.22
CA THR A 94 1.14 30.71 -9.53
C THR A 94 1.38 29.22 -9.43
N ALA A 95 2.39 28.79 -8.66
CA ALA A 95 2.63 27.39 -8.37
C ALA A 95 1.42 26.73 -7.70
N ALA A 96 0.80 27.37 -6.71
CA ALA A 96 -0.39 26.86 -6.03
C ALA A 96 -1.57 26.67 -6.98
N VAL A 97 -1.78 27.61 -7.90
CA VAL A 97 -2.81 27.50 -8.95
C VAL A 97 -2.53 26.32 -9.88
N ILE A 98 -1.28 26.14 -10.31
CA ILE A 98 -0.86 24.98 -11.12
C ILE A 98 -1.13 23.68 -10.36
N MET A 99 -0.80 23.62 -9.07
CA MET A 99 -1.04 22.43 -8.25
C MET A 99 -2.53 22.09 -8.14
N ALA A 100 -3.37 23.10 -7.94
CA ALA A 100 -4.82 22.94 -7.87
C ALA A 100 -5.40 22.41 -9.20
N ILE A 101 -5.00 23.00 -10.33
CA ILE A 101 -5.50 22.59 -11.65
C ILE A 101 -5.09 21.16 -11.97
N VAL A 102 -3.83 20.79 -11.73
CA VAL A 102 -3.34 19.44 -12.02
C VAL A 102 -4.01 18.41 -11.11
N SER A 103 -4.27 18.75 -9.85
CA SER A 103 -5.05 17.89 -8.94
C SER A 103 -6.47 17.65 -9.44
N HIS A 104 -7.11 18.69 -9.97
CA HIS A 104 -8.47 18.62 -10.49
C HIS A 104 -8.55 17.81 -11.78
N GLN A 105 -7.63 18.04 -12.73
CA GLN A 105 -7.60 17.28 -13.98
C GLN A 105 -7.19 15.82 -13.78
N SER A 106 -6.27 15.54 -12.85
CA SER A 106 -5.83 14.18 -12.57
C SER A 106 -6.80 13.41 -11.67
N GLY A 107 -7.72 14.09 -10.97
CA GLY A 107 -8.58 13.48 -9.96
C GLY A 107 -7.84 13.00 -8.70
N ILE A 108 -6.56 13.38 -8.54
CA ILE A 108 -5.73 13.03 -7.38
C ILE A 108 -5.71 14.23 -6.43
N SER A 109 -6.17 14.04 -5.19
CA SER A 109 -6.11 15.08 -4.17
C SER A 109 -4.68 15.52 -3.88
N LEU A 110 -4.48 16.79 -3.52
CA LEU A 110 -3.15 17.36 -3.22
C LEU A 110 -2.34 16.53 -2.22
N ASP A 111 -2.98 15.90 -1.23
CA ASP A 111 -2.35 14.98 -0.25
C ASP A 111 -1.56 13.81 -0.89
N ARG A 112 -2.04 13.32 -2.05
CA ARG A 112 -1.42 12.22 -2.79
C ARG A 112 -0.63 12.67 -4.02
N LEU A 113 -0.62 13.97 -4.31
CA LEU A 113 -0.01 14.55 -5.50
C LEU A 113 1.29 15.27 -5.12
N ALA A 114 2.43 14.67 -5.48
CA ALA A 114 3.75 15.25 -5.21
C ALA A 114 4.28 16.03 -6.41
N PHE A 115 4.49 17.33 -6.24
CA PHE A 115 5.16 18.17 -7.24
C PHE A 115 6.66 18.18 -6.98
N LYS A 116 7.45 17.70 -7.94
CA LYS A 116 8.92 17.63 -7.83
C LYS A 116 9.56 18.99 -8.12
N SER A 117 9.19 19.60 -9.25
CA SER A 117 9.66 20.92 -9.65
C SER A 117 8.68 21.57 -10.62
N ILE A 118 8.51 22.89 -10.55
CA ILE A 118 7.73 23.70 -11.49
C ILE A 118 8.70 24.67 -12.16
N LYS A 119 8.85 24.57 -13.48
CA LYS A 119 9.78 25.39 -14.28
C LYS A 119 9.02 26.19 -15.34
N LEU A 120 9.37 27.46 -15.50
CA LEU A 120 8.94 28.25 -16.64
C LEU A 120 9.76 27.80 -17.88
N SER A 121 9.11 27.16 -18.84
CA SER A 121 9.73 26.86 -20.14
C SER A 121 9.63 28.10 -21.02
N GLU A 122 10.77 28.64 -21.44
CA GLU A 122 10.82 29.60 -22.55
C GLU A 122 10.62 28.82 -23.86
N ASP A 123 9.36 28.51 -24.18
CA ASP A 123 8.99 27.95 -25.48
C ASP A 123 8.91 29.11 -26.49
N LYS A 124 9.72 29.01 -27.55
CA LYS A 124 9.94 30.02 -28.59
C LYS A 124 8.91 29.94 -29.69
#